data_AF-S6GC38-F1
#
_entry.id   AF-S6GC38-F1
#
_cell.length_a   1.000
_cell.length_b   1.000
_cell.length_c   1.000
_cell.angle_alpha   90.00
_cell.angle_beta   90.00
_cell.angle_gamma   90.00
#
_symmetry.space_group_name_H-M   'P 1'
#
loop_
_entity.id
_entity.type
_entity.pdbx_description
1 polymer ?
#
loop_
_entity_poly.entity_id
_entity_poly.type
_entity_poly.pdbx_seq_one_letter_code
_entity_poly.pdbx_strand_id
1 'polypeptide(L)'
;MSDEIKYKNNPLNGVSLKKLITELSTHYGFDILFAYLNINCFKSNPSIDSSVKFLKKTEWAREKVETFYMYQFKSYPRVSSAQFKLPPRDRIVPDDQVAGEPAELTLEDAEILREKRVEKAAEYNRGGGRGGNYSQRKTGGFKKKTNYSDAKPTRSTTQESTYNEQDDDPWAHWKK
;
A
#
# COMPACT_ATOMS: atom_id res chain seq x y z
N MET A 1 26.33 15.54 15.32
CA MET A 1 25.12 16.37 15.44
C MET A 1 23.97 15.41 15.43
N SER A 2 23.15 15.38 16.47
CA SER A 2 22.02 14.47 16.53
C SER A 2 20.99 14.98 15.53
N ASP A 3 20.81 14.28 14.42
CA ASP A 3 19.72 14.55 13.50
C ASP A 3 18.41 14.26 14.26
N GLU A 4 17.83 15.29 14.86
CA GLU A 4 16.52 15.21 15.48
C GLU A 4 15.52 14.73 14.43
N ILE A 5 15.12 13.47 14.54
CA ILE A 5 14.17 12.85 13.63
C ILE A 5 12.84 13.59 13.77
N LYS A 6 12.61 14.56 12.88
CA LYS A 6 11.46 15.46 12.93
C LYS A 6 10.25 14.80 12.27
N TYR A 7 9.58 13.92 13.02
CA TYR A 7 8.32 13.27 12.63
C TYR A 7 7.18 14.25 12.30
N LYS A 8 7.34 15.54 12.59
CA LYS A 8 6.31 16.58 12.48
C LYS A 8 5.95 16.92 11.03
N ASN A 9 6.77 16.54 10.06
CA ASN A 9 6.66 16.99 8.66
C ASN A 9 5.75 16.13 7.77
N ASN A 10 5.15 15.06 8.31
CA ASN A 10 4.24 14.26 7.51
C ASN A 10 3.02 15.10 7.08
N PRO A 11 2.69 15.19 5.78
CA PRO A 11 1.55 15.96 5.29
C PRO A 11 0.20 15.47 5.81
N LEU A 12 0.14 14.26 6.38
CA LEU A 12 -1.05 13.68 7.01
C LEU A 12 -1.21 14.13 8.47
N ASN A 13 -0.19 14.73 9.08
CA ASN A 13 -0.28 15.28 10.43
C ASN A 13 -1.18 16.52 10.43
N GLY A 14 -2.22 16.50 11.27
CA GLY A 14 -3.21 17.58 11.34
C GLY A 14 -4.30 17.53 10.26
N VAL A 15 -4.22 16.65 9.26
CA VAL A 15 -5.31 16.44 8.29
C VAL A 15 -6.29 15.41 8.85
N SER A 16 -7.55 15.83 8.99
CA SER A 16 -8.62 14.91 9.40
C SER A 16 -9.03 14.00 8.24
N LEU A 17 -9.45 12.77 8.57
CA LEU A 17 -9.92 11.80 7.58
C LEU A 17 -11.09 12.34 6.73
N LYS A 18 -11.95 13.16 7.34
CA LYS A 18 -13.05 13.83 6.61
C LYS A 18 -12.53 14.82 5.58
N LYS A 19 -11.56 15.66 5.95
CA LYS A 19 -10.93 16.63 5.06
C LYS A 19 -10.23 15.93 3.89
N LEU A 20 -9.45 14.89 4.19
CA LEU A 20 -8.75 14.08 3.19
C LEU A 20 -9.71 13.51 2.14
N ILE A 21 -10.79 12.84 2.57
CA ILE A 21 -11.76 12.26 1.63
C ILE A 21 -12.46 13.37 0.82
N THR A 22 -12.79 14.50 1.45
CA THR A 22 -13.44 15.62 0.77
C THR A 22 -12.56 16.17 -0.35
N GLU A 23 -11.27 16.36 -0.11
CA GLU A 23 -10.30 16.81 -1.13
C GLU A 23 -10.18 15.79 -2.27
N LEU A 24 -10.02 14.51 -1.95
CA LEU A 24 -9.94 13.44 -2.96
C LEU A 24 -11.20 13.33 -3.80
N SER A 25 -12.39 13.38 -3.18
CA SER A 25 -13.66 13.27 -3.91
C SER A 25 -13.94 14.51 -4.75
N THR A 26 -13.51 15.69 -4.31
CA THR A 26 -13.68 16.94 -5.06
C THR A 26 -12.80 16.96 -6.31
N HIS A 27 -11.58 16.41 -6.22
CA HIS A 27 -10.65 16.41 -7.34
C HIS A 27 -10.87 15.25 -8.32
N TYR A 28 -11.09 14.03 -7.83
CA TYR A 28 -11.16 12.83 -8.67
C TYR A 28 -12.56 12.21 -8.80
N GLY A 29 -13.47 12.53 -7.89
CA GLY A 29 -14.75 11.82 -7.78
C GLY A 29 -14.61 10.39 -7.24
N PHE A 30 -15.74 9.79 -6.88
CA PHE A 30 -15.76 8.47 -6.23
C PHE A 30 -15.48 7.30 -7.20
N ASP A 31 -15.87 7.44 -8.47
CA ASP A 31 -15.70 6.37 -9.47
C ASP A 31 -14.22 6.11 -9.77
N ILE A 32 -13.43 7.18 -9.95
CA ILE A 32 -11.98 7.09 -10.14
C ILE A 32 -11.33 6.50 -8.88
N LEU A 33 -11.69 6.99 -7.69
CA LEU A 33 -11.16 6.45 -6.44
C LEU A 33 -11.45 4.95 -6.30
N PHE A 34 -12.65 4.50 -6.67
CA PHE A 34 -12.99 3.08 -6.68
C PHE A 34 -12.14 2.30 -7.70
N ALA A 35 -11.97 2.82 -8.91
CA ALA A 35 -11.20 2.15 -9.96
C ALA A 35 -9.73 1.93 -9.56
N TYR A 36 -9.10 2.93 -8.95
CA TYR A 36 -7.70 2.84 -8.52
C TYR A 36 -7.50 2.07 -7.22
N LEU A 37 -8.32 2.37 -6.20
CA LEU A 37 -8.15 1.80 -4.85
C LEU A 37 -8.87 0.45 -4.68
N ASN A 38 -9.90 0.18 -5.48
CA ASN A 38 -10.76 -1.00 -5.38
C ASN A 38 -11.30 -1.20 -3.94
N ILE A 39 -11.83 -0.13 -3.34
CA ILE A 39 -12.44 -0.14 -1.99
C ILE A 39 -13.95 0.05 -2.12
N ASN A 40 -14.72 -0.93 -1.66
CA ASN A 40 -16.18 -0.97 -1.88
C ASN A 40 -16.96 0.22 -1.31
N CYS A 41 -16.43 0.94 -0.31
CA CYS A 41 -17.11 2.12 0.25
C CYS A 41 -17.33 3.23 -0.79
N PHE A 42 -16.47 3.33 -1.80
CA PHE A 42 -16.60 4.30 -2.89
C PHE A 42 -17.56 3.86 -4.00
N LYS A 43 -18.00 2.59 -4.01
CA LYS A 43 -18.95 2.06 -5.01
C LYS A 43 -20.37 1.93 -4.47
N SER A 44 -20.54 1.32 -3.30
CA SER A 44 -21.86 0.84 -2.86
C SER A 44 -22.76 1.93 -2.27
N ASN A 45 -22.19 3.04 -1.77
CA ASN A 45 -22.90 4.21 -1.24
C ASN A 45 -21.89 5.37 -1.11
N PRO A 46 -21.47 5.99 -2.24
CA PRO A 46 -20.44 7.01 -2.24
C PRO A 46 -20.91 8.26 -1.50
N SER A 47 -20.43 8.44 -0.27
CA SER A 47 -20.65 9.63 0.55
C SER A 47 -19.43 9.85 1.43
N ILE A 48 -19.16 11.12 1.76
CA ILE A 48 -18.06 11.49 2.65
C ILE A 48 -18.26 10.83 4.02
N ASP A 49 -19.47 10.93 4.60
CA ASP A 49 -19.72 10.44 5.96
C ASP A 49 -19.76 8.90 6.02
N SER A 50 -20.25 8.22 4.98
CA SER A 50 -20.22 6.75 4.90
C SER A 50 -18.77 6.25 4.78
N SER A 51 -17.97 6.92 3.95
CA SER A 51 -16.56 6.61 3.74
C SER A 51 -15.73 6.82 5.01
N VAL A 52 -15.94 7.94 5.72
CA VAL A 52 -15.29 8.20 7.02
C VAL A 52 -15.65 7.11 8.04
N LYS A 53 -16.93 6.74 8.16
CA LYS A 53 -17.37 5.67 9.08
C LYS A 53 -16.70 4.33 8.75
N PHE A 54 -16.57 4.00 7.46
CA PHE A 54 -15.92 2.78 7.00
C PHE A 54 -14.41 2.79 7.30
N LEU A 55 -13.69 3.83 6.87
CA LEU A 55 -12.24 3.97 7.06
C LEU A 55 -11.86 4.11 8.54
N LYS A 56 -12.79 4.52 9.42
CA LYS A 56 -12.60 4.45 10.88
C LYS A 56 -12.51 3.01 11.41
N LYS A 57 -13.24 2.07 10.80
CA LYS A 57 -13.28 0.66 11.22
C LYS A 57 -12.27 -0.23 10.48
N THR A 58 -11.83 0.19 9.31
CA THR A 58 -10.98 -0.61 8.42
C THR A 58 -9.63 0.07 8.22
N GLU A 59 -8.68 -0.27 9.08
CA GLU A 59 -7.36 0.38 9.16
C GLU A 59 -6.55 0.23 7.87
N TRP A 60 -6.40 -0.99 7.33
CA TRP A 60 -5.69 -1.21 6.06
C TRP A 60 -6.23 -0.36 4.91
N ALA A 61 -7.56 -0.12 4.89
CA ALA A 61 -8.20 0.69 3.86
C ALA A 61 -7.89 2.17 4.07
N ARG A 62 -7.84 2.62 5.33
CA ARG A 62 -7.43 3.99 5.68
C ARG A 62 -5.98 4.23 5.25
N GLU A 63 -5.06 3.35 5.59
CA GLU A 63 -3.65 3.46 5.20
C GLU A 63 -3.47 3.49 3.68
N LYS A 64 -4.29 2.71 2.96
CA LYS A 64 -4.28 2.70 1.49
C LYS A 64 -4.72 4.06 0.92
N VAL A 65 -5.78 4.65 1.47
CA VAL A 65 -6.29 5.98 1.07
C VAL A 65 -5.29 7.08 1.44
N GLU A 66 -4.68 7.02 2.63
CA GLU A 66 -3.66 7.98 3.07
C GLU A 66 -2.39 7.91 2.21
N THR A 67 -1.96 6.70 1.86
CA THR A 67 -0.85 6.47 0.92
C THR A 67 -1.14 7.06 -0.45
N PHE A 68 -2.36 6.85 -0.96
CA PHE A 68 -2.79 7.42 -2.22
C PHE A 68 -2.83 8.95 -2.18
N TYR A 69 -3.32 9.54 -1.09
CA TYR A 69 -3.30 10.98 -0.91
C TYR A 69 -1.88 11.56 -0.95
N MET A 70 -0.92 10.92 -0.28
CA MET A 70 0.46 11.41 -0.24
C MET A 70 1.16 11.34 -1.61
N TYR A 71 1.09 10.19 -2.29
CA TYR A 71 1.86 10.00 -3.52
C TYR A 71 1.13 10.42 -4.78
N GLN A 72 -0.19 10.36 -4.80
CA GLN A 72 -0.98 10.60 -6.01
C GLN A 72 -1.64 11.98 -6.00
N PHE A 73 -2.04 12.49 -4.84
CA PHE A 73 -2.66 13.82 -4.75
C PHE A 73 -1.67 14.92 -4.37
N LYS A 74 -0.70 14.62 -3.50
CA LYS A 74 0.38 15.56 -3.16
C LYS A 74 1.69 15.32 -3.92
N SER A 75 1.73 14.26 -4.73
CA SER A 75 2.87 13.94 -5.62
C SER A 75 4.23 13.91 -4.93
N TYR A 76 4.27 13.40 -3.68
CA TYR A 76 5.54 13.22 -2.97
C TYR A 76 6.40 12.13 -3.63
N PRO A 77 7.74 12.25 -3.58
CA PRO A 77 8.64 11.17 -3.97
C PRO A 77 8.41 9.90 -3.13
N ARG A 78 8.64 8.72 -3.73
CA ARG A 78 8.45 7.44 -3.04
C ARG A 78 9.52 7.25 -1.97
N VAL A 79 9.11 6.91 -0.75
CA VAL A 79 10.03 6.63 0.36
C VAL A 79 10.82 5.33 0.17
N SER A 80 11.91 5.18 0.93
CA SER A 80 12.73 3.97 0.98
C SER A 80 11.94 2.73 1.45
N SER A 81 12.44 1.54 1.14
CA SER A 81 11.76 0.28 1.48
C SER A 81 11.57 0.06 2.98
N ALA A 82 12.48 0.58 3.82
CA ALA A 82 12.37 0.51 5.28
C ALA A 82 11.23 1.41 5.79
N GLN A 83 11.16 2.65 5.32
CA GLN A 83 10.12 3.61 5.69
C GLN A 83 8.74 3.21 5.13
N PHE A 84 8.70 2.56 3.96
CA PHE A 84 7.44 2.12 3.34
C PHE A 84 6.71 1.06 4.17
N LYS A 85 7.44 0.25 4.95
CA LYS A 85 6.86 -0.74 5.86
C LYS A 85 6.09 -0.12 7.03
N LEU A 86 6.39 1.14 7.36
CA LEU A 86 5.70 1.87 8.42
C LEU A 86 4.34 2.41 7.94
N PRO A 87 3.37 2.57 8.84
CA PRO A 87 2.10 3.20 8.55
C PRO A 87 2.30 4.58 7.91
N PRO A 88 1.42 5.02 6.99
CA PRO A 88 1.62 6.26 6.26
C PRO A 88 1.79 7.50 7.13
N ARG A 89 1.15 7.54 8.32
CA ARG A 89 1.24 8.66 9.26
C ARG A 89 2.55 8.70 10.05
N ASP A 90 3.23 7.57 10.19
CA ASP A 90 4.48 7.45 10.95
C ASP A 90 5.74 7.63 10.08
N ARG A 91 5.54 7.75 8.75
CA ARG A 91 6.63 8.00 7.80
C ARG A 91 7.22 9.38 8.02
N ILE A 92 8.55 9.45 7.95
CA ILE A 92 9.33 10.68 8.05
C ILE A 92 9.49 11.26 6.63
N VAL A 93 9.14 12.54 6.48
CA VAL A 93 9.31 13.31 5.23
C VAL A 93 10.30 14.46 5.50
N PRO A 94 11.40 14.58 4.74
CA PRO A 94 12.34 15.70 4.88
C PRO A 94 11.68 17.06 4.67
N ASP A 95 12.19 18.09 5.37
CA ASP A 95 11.70 19.47 5.29
C ASP A 95 11.81 20.06 3.86
N ASP A 96 12.76 19.58 3.06
CA ASP A 96 13.05 20.11 1.72
C ASP A 96 12.00 19.74 0.65
N GLN A 97 11.02 18.88 0.99
CA GLN A 97 10.06 18.35 0.04
C GLN A 97 8.76 19.13 0.02
N VAL A 98 8.44 19.65 -1.16
CA VAL A 98 7.19 20.38 -1.42
C VAL A 98 6.21 19.46 -2.13
N ALA A 99 4.93 19.57 -1.77
CA ALA A 99 3.86 18.88 -2.48
C ALA A 99 3.78 19.38 -3.93
N GLY A 100 3.73 18.45 -4.88
CA GLY A 100 3.52 18.74 -6.29
C GLY A 100 2.04 18.87 -6.65
N GLU A 101 1.78 18.99 -7.96
CA GLU A 101 0.42 18.99 -8.49
C GLU A 101 -0.22 17.60 -8.37
N PRO A 102 -1.53 17.51 -8.12
CA PRO A 102 -2.24 16.23 -8.11
C PRO A 102 -2.08 15.51 -9.45
N ALA A 103 -1.79 14.21 -9.41
CA ALA A 103 -1.66 13.41 -10.61
C ALA A 103 -2.97 13.39 -11.40
N GLU A 104 -2.89 13.38 -12.72
CA GLU A 104 -4.06 13.18 -13.56
C GLU A 104 -4.40 11.68 -13.58
N LEU A 105 -5.57 11.30 -13.08
CA LEU A 105 -6.05 9.92 -13.09
C LEU A 105 -7.20 9.80 -14.07
N THR A 106 -7.04 8.97 -15.11
CA THR A 106 -8.12 8.64 -16.04
C THR A 106 -8.75 7.29 -15.67
N LEU A 107 -10.01 7.07 -16.07
CA LEU A 107 -10.67 5.78 -15.91
C LEU A 107 -10.08 4.70 -16.82
N GLU A 108 -9.63 5.08 -18.01
CA GLU A 108 -9.00 4.18 -18.98
C GLU A 108 -7.70 3.59 -18.42
N ASP A 109 -6.86 4.42 -17.80
CA ASP A 109 -5.64 3.97 -17.13
C ASP A 109 -5.93 3.01 -15.97
N ALA A 110 -7.04 3.22 -15.25
CA ALA A 110 -7.46 2.34 -14.17
C ALA A 110 -7.85 0.96 -14.70
N GLU A 111 -8.50 0.89 -15.87
CA GLU A 111 -8.87 -0.36 -16.53
C GLU A 111 -7.63 -1.12 -17.00
N ILE A 112 -6.68 -0.44 -17.65
CA ILE A 112 -5.39 -1.03 -18.03
C ILE A 112 -4.66 -1.60 -16.81
N LEU A 113 -4.63 -0.85 -15.69
CA LEU A 113 -4.03 -1.34 -14.45
C LEU A 113 -4.76 -2.56 -13.89
N ARG A 114 -6.09 -2.61 -14.02
CA ARG A 114 -6.90 -3.75 -13.58
C ARG A 114 -6.65 -4.97 -14.45
N GLU A 115 -6.61 -4.81 -15.77
CA GLU A 115 -6.28 -5.88 -16.72
C GLU A 115 -4.90 -6.46 -16.43
N LYS A 116 -3.88 -5.61 -16.25
CA LYS A 116 -2.53 -6.05 -15.86
C LYS A 116 -2.52 -6.84 -14.55
N ARG A 117 -3.35 -6.46 -13.56
CA ARG A 117 -3.48 -7.21 -12.29
C ARG A 117 -4.16 -8.56 -12.52
N VAL A 118 -5.18 -8.64 -13.37
CA VAL A 118 -5.90 -9.89 -13.71
C VAL A 118 -4.98 -10.84 -14.48
N GLU A 119 -4.25 -10.33 -15.48
CA GLU A 119 -3.30 -11.11 -16.27
C GLU A 119 -2.19 -11.69 -15.39
N LYS A 120 -1.57 -10.86 -14.54
CA LYS A 120 -0.55 -11.33 -13.58
C LYS A 120 -1.10 -12.37 -12.58
N ALA A 121 -2.35 -12.20 -12.14
CA ALA A 121 -2.99 -13.18 -11.26
C ALA A 121 -3.27 -14.51 -12.00
N ALA A 122 -3.70 -14.45 -13.26
CA ALA A 122 -3.90 -15.61 -14.11
C ALA A 122 -2.59 -16.33 -14.44
N GLU A 123 -1.50 -15.59 -14.70
CA GLU A 123 -0.16 -16.13 -14.89
C GLU A 123 0.32 -16.91 -13.66
N TYR A 124 0.18 -16.34 -12.46
CA TYR A 124 0.49 -17.03 -11.20
C TYR A 124 -0.32 -18.32 -11.03
N ASN A 125 -1.58 -18.33 -11.47
CA ASN A 125 -2.43 -19.52 -11.44
C ASN A 125 -1.99 -20.58 -12.46
N ARG A 126 -1.59 -20.17 -13.68
CA ARG A 126 -1.05 -21.05 -14.74
C ARG A 126 0.30 -21.65 -14.37
N GLY A 127 1.15 -20.90 -13.67
CA GLY A 127 2.51 -21.29 -13.27
C GLY A 127 2.61 -22.34 -12.15
N GLY A 128 1.51 -23.01 -11.78
CA GLY A 128 1.55 -24.12 -10.84
C GLY A 128 1.92 -23.72 -9.42
N GLY A 129 1.41 -22.59 -8.93
CA GLY A 129 1.39 -22.32 -7.50
C GLY A 129 0.76 -23.52 -6.81
N ARG A 130 1.56 -24.24 -6.01
CA ARG A 130 1.22 -25.46 -5.26
C ARG A 130 -0.16 -25.33 -4.61
N GLY A 131 -1.20 -25.69 -5.36
CA GLY A 131 -2.52 -25.96 -4.83
C GLY A 131 -2.36 -27.22 -4.01
N GLY A 132 -2.13 -27.05 -2.71
CA GLY A 132 -2.30 -28.14 -1.76
C GLY A 132 -3.68 -28.74 -2.02
N ASN A 133 -3.68 -29.98 -2.49
CA ASN A 133 -4.86 -30.72 -2.87
C ASN A 133 -5.64 -31.06 -1.59
N TYR A 134 -6.34 -30.09 -1.02
CA TYR A 134 -7.14 -30.24 0.19
C TYR A 134 -8.56 -30.66 -0.16
N SER A 135 -8.68 -31.75 -0.92
CA SER A 135 -9.93 -32.46 -1.11
C SER A 135 -9.64 -33.86 -1.63
N GLN A 136 -9.57 -34.82 -0.70
CA GLN A 136 -10.14 -36.17 -0.81
C GLN A 136 -9.57 -37.05 0.32
N ARG A 137 -10.01 -36.82 1.55
CA ARG A 137 -10.11 -37.90 2.55
C ARG A 137 -11.42 -37.76 3.29
N LYS A 138 -12.43 -38.49 2.80
CA LYS A 138 -13.58 -38.87 3.61
C LYS A 138 -13.10 -39.81 4.73
N THR A 139 -13.86 -39.76 5.82
CA THR A 139 -14.05 -40.78 6.88
C THR A 139 -12.92 -41.02 7.88
N GLY A 140 -13.19 -40.62 9.14
CA GLY A 140 -12.91 -41.42 10.33
C GLY A 140 -11.69 -41.02 11.17
N GLY A 141 -11.94 -40.63 12.41
CA GLY A 141 -11.02 -40.90 13.52
C GLY A 141 -10.25 -39.70 14.10
N PHE A 142 -10.67 -39.30 15.30
CA PHE A 142 -9.80 -38.66 16.30
C PHE A 142 -8.48 -39.42 16.46
N LYS A 143 -7.30 -38.73 16.42
CA LYS A 143 -6.18 -38.82 17.40
C LYS A 143 -5.23 -37.62 17.28
N LYS A 144 -4.77 -37.14 18.45
CA LYS A 144 -3.81 -36.04 18.68
C LYS A 144 -2.34 -36.47 18.47
N LYS A 145 -1.47 -35.44 18.35
CA LYS A 145 0.01 -35.38 18.53
C LYS A 145 0.81 -35.76 17.26
N THR A 146 1.87 -35.07 16.81
CA THR A 146 2.93 -34.28 17.48
C THR A 146 3.78 -33.50 16.44
N ASN A 147 4.54 -32.50 16.94
CA ASN A 147 5.79 -31.90 16.45
C ASN A 147 5.75 -30.85 15.32
N TYR A 148 5.83 -29.60 15.77
CA TYR A 148 6.14 -28.40 15.00
C TYR A 148 7.62 -28.44 14.58
N SER A 149 7.88 -28.64 13.29
CA SER A 149 9.14 -28.28 12.64
C SER A 149 8.81 -27.54 11.35
N ASP A 150 8.48 -26.25 11.49
CA ASP A 150 8.33 -25.33 10.37
C ASP A 150 9.71 -25.02 9.77
N ALA A 151 10.23 -25.94 8.96
CA ALA A 151 11.31 -25.63 8.02
C ALA A 151 10.70 -24.82 6.87
N LYS A 152 10.75 -23.49 6.97
CA LYS A 152 10.42 -22.61 5.84
C LYS A 152 11.44 -22.84 4.72
N PRO A 153 11.01 -23.04 3.46
CA PRO A 153 11.94 -23.14 2.34
C PRO A 153 12.64 -21.78 2.15
N THR A 154 13.96 -21.79 2.24
CA THR A 154 14.81 -20.65 1.92
C THR A 154 14.73 -20.37 0.43
N ARG A 155 14.20 -19.20 0.07
CA ARG A 155 14.22 -18.67 -1.30
C ARG A 155 15.58 -18.01 -1.51
N SER A 156 16.50 -18.69 -2.18
CA SER A 156 17.73 -18.09 -2.67
C SER A 156 17.43 -17.19 -3.87
N THR A 157 17.22 -15.90 -3.61
CA THR A 157 17.36 -14.87 -4.63
C THR A 157 18.81 -14.40 -4.59
N THR A 158 19.62 -14.86 -5.54
CA THR A 158 20.92 -14.23 -5.83
C THR A 158 20.63 -12.89 -6.49
N GLN A 159 20.69 -11.82 -5.70
CA GLN A 159 20.96 -10.47 -6.18
C GLN A 159 22.09 -9.95 -5.30
N GLU A 160 23.31 -10.04 -5.81
CA GLU A 160 24.45 -9.28 -5.29
C GLU A 160 24.09 -7.80 -5.39
N SER A 161 23.65 -7.23 -4.27
CA SER A 161 23.68 -5.79 -4.05
C SER A 161 24.82 -5.53 -3.08
N THR A 162 25.91 -4.96 -3.57
CA THR A 162 27.02 -4.46 -2.78
C THR A 162 26.46 -3.41 -1.82
N TYR A 163 26.20 -3.79 -0.57
CA TYR A 163 25.81 -2.88 0.51
C TYR A 163 27.05 -2.12 0.95
N ASN A 164 27.17 -0.86 0.55
CA ASN A 164 28.08 0.08 1.19
C ASN A 164 27.34 0.71 2.37
N GLU A 165 27.81 0.40 3.57
CA GLU A 165 27.22 0.67 4.88
C GLU A 165 27.42 2.13 5.35
N GLN A 166 27.66 3.06 4.42
CA GLN A 166 28.15 4.42 4.73
C GLN A 166 27.30 5.57 4.18
N ASP A 167 26.21 5.29 3.44
CA ASP A 167 25.29 6.31 2.92
C ASP A 167 23.89 6.14 3.53
N ASP A 168 23.74 6.51 4.81
CA ASP A 168 22.47 6.59 5.53
C ASP A 168 21.61 7.80 5.13
N ASP A 169 21.72 8.30 3.89
CA ASP A 169 20.77 9.29 3.36
C ASP A 169 19.70 8.57 2.52
N PRO A 170 18.49 8.32 3.09
CA PRO A 170 17.41 7.63 2.38
C PRO A 170 16.87 8.41 1.17
N TRP A 171 17.42 9.60 0.89
CA TRP A 171 17.03 10.51 -0.19
C TRP A 171 18.15 10.85 -1.20
N ALA A 172 19.35 10.28 -1.07
CA ALA A 172 20.52 10.64 -1.88
C ALA A 172 20.33 10.50 -3.40
N HIS A 173 19.59 9.47 -3.86
CA HIS A 173 19.37 9.18 -5.28
C HIS A 173 18.58 10.22 -6.09
N TRP A 174 18.08 11.29 -5.47
CA TRP A 174 17.34 12.36 -6.15
C TRP A 174 18.08 13.70 -6.22
N LYS A 175 19.29 13.81 -5.65
CA LYS A 175 20.13 15.01 -5.83
C LYS A 175 20.87 14.89 -7.15
N LYS A 176 20.49 15.71 -8.13
CA LYS A 176 21.27 15.97 -9.34
C LYS A 176 21.30 17.45 -9.65
#